data_AF-A0A3M2TF94-F1
#
_entry.id   AF-A0A3M2TF94-F1
#
_cell.length_a   1.000
_cell.length_b   1.000
_cell.length_c   1.000
_cell.angle_alpha   90.00
_cell.angle_beta   90.00
_cell.angle_gamma   90.00
#
_symmetry.space_group_name_H-M   'P 1'
#
loop_
_entity.id
_entity.type
_entity.pdbx_description
1 polymer ?
#
loop_
_entity_poly.entity_id
_entity_poly.type
_entity_poly.pdbx_seq_one_letter_code
_entity_poly.pdbx_strand_id
1 'polypeptide(L)'
;MPRPRKGGDICAIFVHAGAGFHSPSNERAHLETCENASKVAMSMLKNGASAVDAVEIAIMLLEDSEITNAGYGSNLTIDGSVECDATVIDHKGRSGAVGAVAHVKNPISLARVIFESSTWPLSLQRVPPNFLVGPGATDFAYEHGLVILPHDGLVSDGAKERWRRWHRDLEAAGLEEKERRPARFENDRANAFFRRPAYNPAQQLATPSSAGNSPRGDHRPSGDSCDSTGDQEAEPLANLSSQPSESSRVYGATYLEGTPSQEPTSSTAAGASASLNHGATDQISDTVGAIAVDCYGHIAAGSSSGGIGMKHRGRIGPAALVGIGTAVVPPDPGDPDKTSVASVTSGTGEHIATTLAAHTCAHRVFYGERKVGDGTFEEVTEDEAMRATIDTDFMGNLHSPLFMSYMAANSRRQTTPV
;
A
#
# COMPACT_ATOMS: atom_id res chain seq x y z
N MET A 1 18.71 14.63 -32.54
CA MET A 1 19.66 13.53 -32.24
C MET A 1 19.36 13.04 -30.82
N PRO A 2 18.93 11.79 -30.61
CA PRO A 2 18.83 11.23 -29.26
C PRO A 2 20.24 11.16 -28.66
N ARG A 3 20.39 11.55 -27.38
CA ARG A 3 21.69 11.47 -26.68
C ARG A 3 22.20 10.01 -26.68
N PRO A 4 23.50 9.77 -26.84
CA PRO A 4 24.05 8.43 -26.72
C PRO A 4 23.95 8.00 -25.25
N ARG A 5 23.31 6.85 -25.03
CA ARG A 5 23.25 6.11 -23.77
C ARG A 5 24.67 5.93 -23.21
N LYS A 6 24.97 6.58 -22.09
CA LYS A 6 26.23 6.42 -21.36
C LYS A 6 25.89 5.91 -19.97
N GLY A 7 26.25 4.64 -19.69
CA GLY A 7 26.54 4.10 -18.37
C GLY A 7 25.70 4.64 -17.21
N GLY A 8 24.39 4.41 -17.28
CA GLY A 8 23.37 4.68 -16.25
C GLY A 8 21.98 4.19 -16.68
N ASP A 9 21.95 3.33 -17.71
CA ASP A 9 20.80 3.04 -18.60
C ASP A 9 20.03 1.76 -18.19
N ILE A 10 20.02 1.42 -16.91
CA ILE A 10 19.32 0.21 -16.45
C ILE A 10 17.92 0.66 -16.01
N CYS A 11 16.90 0.02 -16.58
CA CYS A 11 15.56 0.07 -16.04
C CYS A 11 15.32 -1.24 -15.30
N ALA A 12 14.57 -1.17 -14.21
CA ALA A 12 14.20 -2.36 -13.48
C ALA A 12 12.76 -2.24 -12.98
N ILE A 13 12.11 -3.40 -12.90
CA ILE A 13 10.76 -3.55 -12.37
C ILE A 13 10.78 -4.79 -11.48
N PHE A 14 10.20 -4.65 -10.32
CA PHE A 14 9.87 -5.75 -9.43
C PHE A 14 8.37 -5.79 -9.25
N VAL A 15 7.80 -7.00 -9.23
CA VAL A 15 6.37 -7.24 -9.08
C VAL A 15 6.16 -8.43 -8.14
N HIS A 16 5.20 -8.31 -7.22
CA HIS A 16 4.73 -9.44 -6.41
C HIS A 16 3.21 -9.57 -6.45
N ALA A 17 2.74 -10.81 -6.30
CA ALA A 17 1.32 -11.14 -6.21
C ALA A 17 0.86 -11.48 -4.78
N GLY A 18 1.70 -11.25 -3.76
CA GLY A 18 1.31 -11.28 -2.35
C GLY A 18 2.09 -12.22 -1.44
N ALA A 19 1.63 -12.29 -0.19
CA ALA A 19 2.19 -13.03 0.93
C ALA A 19 1.10 -13.95 1.47
N GLY A 20 1.20 -15.24 1.15
CA GLY A 20 0.15 -16.18 1.46
C GLY A 20 0.56 -17.61 1.11
N PHE A 21 -0.26 -18.55 1.55
CA PHE A 21 -0.10 -19.93 1.12
C PHE A 21 -0.80 -20.11 -0.23
N HIS A 22 0.00 -20.25 -1.28
CA HIS A 22 -0.45 -20.65 -2.60
C HIS A 22 -0.27 -22.16 -2.74
N SER A 23 -1.34 -22.87 -3.10
CA SER A 23 -1.25 -24.29 -3.44
C SER A 23 -0.28 -24.48 -4.62
N PRO A 24 0.45 -25.61 -4.68
CA PRO A 24 1.37 -25.89 -5.79
C PRO A 24 0.70 -25.84 -7.17
N SER A 25 -0.62 -26.09 -7.24
CA SER A 25 -1.41 -25.95 -8.47
C SER A 25 -1.57 -24.51 -8.94
N ASN A 26 -1.64 -23.55 -8.02
CA ASN A 26 -1.91 -22.14 -8.32
C ASN A 26 -0.64 -21.28 -8.33
N GLU A 27 0.47 -21.75 -7.74
CA GLU A 27 1.77 -21.07 -7.75
C GLU A 27 2.21 -20.70 -9.17
N ARG A 28 2.10 -21.65 -10.12
CA ARG A 28 2.46 -21.42 -11.52
C ARG A 28 1.67 -20.27 -12.14
N ALA A 29 0.36 -20.19 -11.88
CA ALA A 29 -0.48 -19.13 -12.42
C ALA A 29 -0.10 -17.76 -11.84
N HIS A 30 0.26 -17.68 -10.56
CA HIS A 30 0.74 -16.46 -9.92
C HIS A 30 2.06 -16.00 -10.54
N LEU A 31 3.02 -16.91 -10.73
CA LEU A 31 4.30 -16.61 -11.36
C LEU A 31 4.14 -16.17 -12.81
N GLU A 32 3.30 -16.83 -13.60
CA GLU A 32 3.00 -16.43 -14.99
C GLU A 32 2.36 -15.03 -15.05
N THR A 33 1.47 -14.70 -14.11
CA THR A 33 0.85 -13.36 -14.03
C THR A 33 1.89 -12.29 -13.68
N CYS A 34 2.75 -12.52 -12.67
CA CYS A 34 3.85 -11.62 -12.31
C CYS A 34 4.85 -11.44 -13.47
N GLU A 35 5.20 -12.53 -14.17
CA GLU A 35 6.11 -12.49 -15.31
C GLU A 35 5.52 -11.65 -16.45
N ASN A 36 4.24 -11.84 -16.75
CA ASN A 36 3.54 -11.06 -17.79
C ASN A 36 3.48 -9.57 -17.42
N ALA A 37 3.08 -9.24 -16.19
CA ALA A 37 3.06 -7.87 -15.68
C ALA A 37 4.45 -7.22 -15.78
N SER A 38 5.49 -7.93 -15.35
CA SER A 38 6.89 -7.47 -15.40
C SER A 38 7.37 -7.24 -16.84
N LYS A 39 7.04 -8.14 -17.78
CA LYS A 39 7.42 -8.00 -19.20
C LYS A 39 6.79 -6.76 -19.84
N VAL A 40 5.51 -6.50 -19.59
CA VAL A 40 4.80 -5.33 -20.14
C VAL A 40 5.39 -4.05 -19.56
N ALA A 41 5.53 -3.96 -18.23
CA ALA A 41 6.12 -2.81 -17.55
C ALA A 41 7.56 -2.55 -17.99
N MET A 42 8.39 -3.59 -18.09
CA MET A 42 9.77 -3.47 -18.58
C MET A 42 9.84 -2.99 -20.04
N SER A 43 8.89 -3.41 -20.88
CA SER A 43 8.79 -2.89 -22.26
C SER A 43 8.49 -1.39 -22.26
N MET A 44 7.58 -0.93 -21.40
CA MET A 44 7.29 0.51 -21.27
C MET A 44 8.50 1.30 -20.78
N LEU A 45 9.20 0.82 -19.74
CA LEU A 45 10.41 1.46 -19.23
C LEU A 45 11.51 1.56 -20.30
N LYS A 46 11.74 0.49 -21.07
CA LYS A 46 12.72 0.47 -22.17
C LYS A 46 12.40 1.48 -23.28
N ASN A 47 11.13 1.83 -23.45
CA ASN A 47 10.64 2.82 -24.40
C ASN A 47 10.54 4.24 -23.80
N GLY A 48 11.04 4.45 -22.59
CA GLY A 48 11.15 5.78 -21.96
C GLY A 48 9.92 6.21 -21.15
N ALA A 49 9.02 5.28 -20.81
CA ALA A 49 7.96 5.55 -19.84
C ALA A 49 8.54 5.84 -18.45
N SER A 50 7.79 6.57 -17.62
CA SER A 50 8.21 6.87 -16.25
C SER A 50 8.06 5.64 -15.34
N ALA A 51 8.73 5.67 -14.19
CA ALA A 51 8.59 4.63 -13.18
C ALA A 51 7.14 4.49 -12.68
N VAL A 52 6.42 5.61 -12.57
CA VAL A 52 5.01 5.61 -12.14
C VAL A 52 4.12 4.92 -13.18
N ASP A 53 4.37 5.13 -14.48
CA ASP A 53 3.61 4.46 -15.55
C ASP A 53 3.86 2.94 -15.55
N ALA A 54 5.10 2.53 -15.26
CA ALA A 54 5.47 1.13 -15.17
C ALA A 54 4.87 0.41 -13.95
N VAL A 55 4.81 1.10 -12.79
CA VAL A 55 4.12 0.60 -11.59
C VAL A 55 2.62 0.46 -11.84
N GLU A 56 2.00 1.49 -12.42
CA GLU A 56 0.57 1.48 -12.72
C GLU A 56 0.20 0.30 -13.62
N ILE A 57 0.86 0.15 -14.78
CA ILE A 57 0.50 -0.93 -15.71
C ILE A 57 0.75 -2.33 -15.13
N ALA A 58 1.81 -2.49 -14.32
CA ALA A 58 2.11 -3.76 -13.68
C ALA A 58 0.98 -4.15 -12.72
N ILE A 59 0.54 -3.22 -11.87
CA ILE A 59 -0.51 -3.48 -10.89
C ILE A 59 -1.89 -3.59 -11.57
N MET A 60 -2.18 -2.82 -12.62
CA MET A 60 -3.42 -2.96 -13.39
C MET A 60 -3.58 -4.37 -13.96
N LEU A 61 -2.50 -4.95 -14.49
CA LEU A 61 -2.52 -6.32 -15.01
C LEU A 61 -2.75 -7.36 -13.91
N LEU A 62 -2.28 -7.10 -12.69
CA LEU A 62 -2.59 -7.93 -11.54
C LEU A 62 -4.05 -7.75 -11.11
N GLU A 63 -4.54 -6.53 -10.98
CA GLU A 63 -5.95 -6.23 -10.64
C GLU A 63 -6.97 -6.83 -11.62
N ASP A 64 -6.59 -6.94 -12.90
CA ASP A 64 -7.43 -7.58 -13.93
C ASP A 64 -7.44 -9.12 -13.82
N SER A 65 -6.55 -9.71 -13.02
CA SER A 65 -6.43 -11.15 -12.83
C SER A 65 -7.30 -11.67 -11.69
N GLU A 66 -8.09 -12.72 -11.94
CA GLU A 66 -8.95 -13.35 -10.93
C GLU A 66 -8.16 -14.04 -9.79
N ILE A 67 -6.93 -14.47 -10.06
CA ILE A 67 -6.14 -15.24 -9.09
C ILE A 67 -5.63 -14.37 -7.94
N THR A 68 -5.47 -13.06 -8.15
CA THR A 68 -4.92 -12.14 -7.17
C THR A 68 -6.00 -11.46 -6.35
N ASN A 69 -5.72 -11.18 -5.08
CA ASN A 69 -6.64 -10.44 -4.22
C ASN A 69 -6.53 -8.91 -4.41
N ALA A 70 -6.76 -8.45 -5.64
CA ALA A 70 -6.86 -7.05 -6.00
C ALA A 70 -7.79 -6.90 -7.21
N GLY A 71 -8.47 -5.76 -7.35
CA GLY A 71 -9.40 -5.54 -8.46
C GLY A 71 -10.47 -6.64 -8.57
N TYR A 72 -10.53 -7.32 -9.72
CA TYR A 72 -11.53 -8.34 -10.06
C TYR A 72 -11.44 -9.63 -9.21
N GLY A 73 -10.25 -9.99 -8.74
CA GLY A 73 -10.04 -11.18 -7.88
C GLY A 73 -10.22 -10.94 -6.38
N SER A 74 -10.60 -9.72 -6.00
CA SER A 74 -10.67 -9.27 -4.61
C SER A 74 -11.59 -10.10 -3.71
N ASN A 75 -11.15 -10.27 -2.47
CA ASN A 75 -11.96 -10.82 -1.39
C ASN A 75 -13.20 -9.95 -1.13
N LEU A 76 -14.28 -10.63 -0.77
CA LEU A 76 -15.57 -9.99 -0.51
C LEU A 76 -15.70 -9.58 0.96
N THR A 77 -16.36 -8.45 1.19
CA THR A 77 -16.80 -7.98 2.50
C THR A 77 -17.82 -8.93 3.11
N ILE A 78 -18.18 -8.72 4.38
CA ILE A 78 -19.24 -9.49 5.04
C ILE A 78 -20.58 -9.44 4.28
N ASP A 79 -20.85 -8.36 3.56
CA ASP A 79 -22.06 -8.16 2.76
C ASP A 79 -21.96 -8.74 1.33
N GLY A 80 -20.82 -9.33 0.98
CA GLY A 80 -20.58 -9.92 -0.34
C GLY A 80 -20.21 -8.90 -1.43
N SER A 81 -19.78 -7.69 -1.06
CA SER A 81 -19.31 -6.65 -2.00
C SER A 81 -17.79 -6.60 -2.10
N VAL A 82 -17.24 -6.09 -3.20
CA VAL A 82 -15.81 -5.76 -3.32
C VAL A 82 -15.55 -4.33 -2.84
N GLU A 83 -14.51 -4.15 -2.04
CA GLU A 83 -13.94 -2.85 -1.67
C GLU A 83 -12.43 -2.94 -1.73
N CYS A 84 -11.78 -2.07 -2.50
CA CYS A 84 -10.35 -2.12 -2.72
C CYS A 84 -9.62 -0.94 -2.06
N ASP A 85 -8.34 -1.14 -1.82
CA ASP A 85 -7.37 -0.20 -1.27
C ASP A 85 -6.19 -0.15 -2.23
N ALA A 86 -5.69 1.04 -2.60
CA ALA A 86 -4.50 1.16 -3.45
C ALA A 86 -3.76 2.47 -3.24
N THR A 87 -2.45 2.47 -3.51
CA THR A 87 -1.56 3.63 -3.38
C THR A 87 -0.51 3.61 -4.48
N VAL A 88 -0.13 4.80 -4.95
CA VAL A 88 1.07 5.02 -5.77
C VAL A 88 1.92 6.15 -5.17
N ILE A 89 3.23 6.01 -5.20
CA ILE A 89 4.21 7.00 -4.70
C ILE A 89 5.34 7.17 -5.72
N ASP A 90 5.71 8.41 -5.99
CA ASP A 90 6.83 8.74 -6.88
C ASP A 90 8.16 8.96 -6.12
N HIS A 91 9.24 9.13 -6.89
CA HIS A 91 10.58 9.43 -6.38
C HIS A 91 10.69 10.69 -5.51
N LYS A 92 9.69 11.58 -5.51
CA LYS A 92 9.67 12.79 -4.66
C LYS A 92 8.86 12.58 -3.37
N GLY A 93 8.31 11.38 -3.16
CA GLY A 93 7.40 11.08 -2.06
C GLY A 93 5.99 11.65 -2.26
N ARG A 94 5.66 12.16 -3.46
CA ARG A 94 4.30 12.58 -3.79
C ARG A 94 3.47 11.31 -4.03
N SER A 95 2.22 11.33 -3.58
CA SER A 95 1.40 10.13 -3.57
C SER A 95 -0.05 10.39 -3.94
N GLY A 96 -0.72 9.32 -4.31
CA GLY A 96 -2.16 9.25 -4.46
C GLY A 96 -2.65 7.92 -3.91
N ALA A 97 -3.76 7.94 -3.17
CA ALA A 97 -4.28 6.76 -2.50
C ALA A 97 -5.82 6.70 -2.56
N VAL A 98 -6.33 5.47 -2.47
CA VAL A 98 -7.76 5.16 -2.41
C VAL A 98 -8.01 4.09 -1.34
N GLY A 99 -9.14 4.19 -0.65
CA GLY A 99 -9.48 3.25 0.42
C GLY A 99 -10.95 2.88 0.43
N ALA A 100 -11.24 1.61 0.69
CA ALA A 100 -12.58 1.05 0.66
C ALA A 100 -13.40 1.46 -0.58
N VAL A 101 -12.73 1.57 -1.74
CA VAL A 101 -13.38 2.01 -2.99
C VAL A 101 -14.10 0.83 -3.64
N ALA A 102 -15.34 1.05 -4.05
CA ALA A 102 -16.13 0.05 -4.78
C ALA A 102 -16.28 0.48 -6.24
N HIS A 103 -16.66 -0.48 -7.11
CA HIS A 103 -17.03 -0.28 -8.52
C HIS A 103 -15.92 0.13 -9.50
N VAL A 104 -14.80 0.67 -9.03
CA VAL A 104 -13.70 1.10 -9.90
C VAL A 104 -12.95 -0.13 -10.40
N LYS A 105 -12.89 -0.33 -11.74
CA LYS A 105 -12.24 -1.50 -12.34
C LYS A 105 -10.80 -1.69 -11.86
N ASN A 106 -10.02 -0.61 -11.87
CA ASN A 106 -8.60 -0.60 -11.53
C ASN A 106 -8.32 0.45 -10.43
N PRO A 107 -8.37 0.08 -9.14
CA PRO A 107 -8.08 0.97 -8.01
C PRO A 107 -6.73 1.69 -8.12
N ILE A 108 -5.69 1.04 -8.64
CA ILE A 108 -4.37 1.68 -8.80
C ILE A 108 -4.41 2.87 -9.78
N SER A 109 -5.22 2.79 -10.84
CA SER A 109 -5.39 3.91 -11.77
C SER A 109 -6.13 5.08 -11.13
N LEU A 110 -7.07 4.83 -10.22
CA LEU A 110 -7.66 5.90 -9.43
C LEU A 110 -6.64 6.55 -8.49
N ALA A 111 -5.81 5.74 -7.82
CA ALA A 111 -4.70 6.26 -7.02
C ALA A 111 -3.74 7.11 -7.88
N ARG A 112 -3.45 6.69 -9.12
CA ARG A 112 -2.66 7.47 -10.09
C ARG A 112 -3.32 8.79 -10.46
N VAL A 113 -4.61 8.80 -10.79
CA VAL A 113 -5.34 10.03 -11.13
C VAL A 113 -5.35 11.01 -9.95
N ILE A 114 -5.56 10.51 -8.72
CA ILE A 114 -5.47 11.32 -7.51
C ILE A 114 -4.06 11.90 -7.36
N PHE A 115 -3.02 11.08 -7.51
CA PHE A 115 -1.63 11.53 -7.49
C PHE A 115 -1.40 12.66 -8.50
N GLU A 116 -1.80 12.49 -9.76
CA GLU A 116 -1.61 13.51 -10.80
C GLU A 116 -2.37 14.80 -10.49
N SER A 117 -3.65 14.68 -10.09
CA SER A 117 -4.48 15.82 -9.70
C SER A 117 -3.88 16.58 -8.51
N SER A 118 -3.23 15.87 -7.58
CA SER A 118 -2.60 16.47 -6.39
C SER A 118 -1.37 17.32 -6.72
N THR A 119 -0.77 17.12 -7.90
CA THR A 119 0.39 17.92 -8.33
C THR A 119 0.02 19.31 -8.83
N TRP A 120 -1.27 19.57 -9.09
CA TRP A 120 -1.76 20.86 -9.58
C TRP A 120 -2.48 21.63 -8.46
N PRO A 121 -2.13 22.91 -8.24
CA PRO A 121 -2.83 23.71 -7.25
C PRO A 121 -4.29 23.95 -7.66
N LEU A 122 -5.18 23.92 -6.69
CA LEU A 122 -6.58 24.28 -6.93
C LEU A 122 -6.79 25.79 -6.81
N SER A 123 -7.83 26.28 -7.47
CA SER A 123 -8.29 27.66 -7.32
C SER A 123 -8.53 28.00 -5.84
N LEU A 124 -8.33 29.28 -5.49
CA LEU A 124 -8.49 29.80 -4.13
C LEU A 124 -7.51 29.18 -3.11
N GLN A 125 -6.28 28.87 -3.55
CA GLN A 125 -5.22 28.32 -2.70
C GLN A 125 -5.63 27.04 -1.95
N ARG A 126 -6.56 26.27 -2.50
CA ARG A 126 -6.97 25.00 -1.91
C ARG A 126 -5.90 23.94 -2.18
N VAL A 127 -5.74 23.05 -1.21
CA VAL A 127 -4.88 21.88 -1.33
C VAL A 127 -5.69 20.75 -1.96
N PRO A 128 -5.25 20.17 -3.09
CA PRO A 128 -5.92 19.01 -3.68
C PRO A 128 -5.79 17.79 -2.77
N PRO A 129 -6.77 16.87 -2.79
CA PRO A 129 -6.68 15.64 -2.02
C PRO A 129 -5.59 14.73 -2.59
N ASN A 130 -4.88 14.01 -1.72
CA ASN A 130 -3.98 12.93 -2.08
C ASN A 130 -4.50 11.55 -1.62
N PHE A 131 -5.65 11.50 -0.93
CA PHE A 131 -6.29 10.27 -0.46
C PHE A 131 -7.81 10.45 -0.44
N LEU A 132 -8.54 9.59 -1.16
CA LEU A 132 -10.00 9.57 -1.17
C LEU A 132 -10.53 8.18 -0.78
N VAL A 133 -11.71 8.11 -0.18
CA VAL A 133 -12.27 6.84 0.29
C VAL A 133 -13.74 6.66 -0.05
N GLY A 134 -14.18 5.40 -0.10
CA GLY A 134 -15.59 5.04 -0.22
C GLY A 134 -16.27 5.63 -1.47
N PRO A 135 -17.56 6.01 -1.38
CA PRO A 135 -18.32 6.54 -2.52
C PRO A 135 -17.72 7.79 -3.14
N GLY A 136 -17.14 8.70 -2.34
CA GLY A 136 -16.52 9.92 -2.86
C GLY A 136 -15.31 9.64 -3.76
N ALA A 137 -14.57 8.55 -3.51
CA ALA A 137 -13.52 8.09 -4.40
C ALA A 137 -14.09 7.53 -5.71
N THR A 138 -15.19 6.78 -5.64
CA THR A 138 -15.90 6.27 -6.84
C THR A 138 -16.47 7.41 -7.69
N ASP A 139 -17.04 8.43 -7.08
CA ASP A 139 -17.55 9.63 -7.78
C ASP A 139 -16.40 10.37 -8.48
N PHE A 140 -15.28 10.56 -7.78
CA PHE A 140 -14.07 11.16 -8.35
C PHE A 140 -13.54 10.34 -9.53
N ALA A 141 -13.57 9.01 -9.45
CA ALA A 141 -13.18 8.13 -10.54
C ALA A 141 -14.07 8.33 -11.78
N TYR A 142 -15.38 8.44 -11.58
CA TYR A 142 -16.35 8.70 -12.65
C TYR A 142 -16.09 10.05 -13.32
N GLU A 143 -15.87 11.11 -12.52
CA GLU A 143 -15.57 12.46 -13.01
C GLU A 143 -14.31 12.53 -13.87
N HIS A 144 -13.33 11.66 -13.58
CA HIS A 144 -12.06 11.57 -14.32
C HIS A 144 -12.07 10.50 -15.43
N GLY A 145 -13.24 9.95 -15.76
CA GLY A 145 -13.42 9.05 -16.91
C GLY A 145 -12.90 7.63 -16.70
N LEU A 146 -12.71 7.19 -15.45
CA LEU A 146 -12.38 5.81 -15.16
C LEU A 146 -13.59 4.89 -15.32
N VAL A 147 -13.33 3.60 -15.58
CA VAL A 147 -14.38 2.60 -15.78
C VAL A 147 -15.03 2.23 -14.45
N ILE A 148 -16.32 2.55 -14.34
CA ILE A 148 -17.18 2.17 -13.22
C ILE A 148 -18.02 0.96 -13.60
N LEU A 149 -17.92 -0.10 -12.81
CA LEU A 149 -18.59 -1.38 -13.00
C LEU A 149 -19.83 -1.50 -12.10
N PRO A 150 -20.83 -2.31 -12.49
CA PRO A 150 -21.95 -2.64 -11.60
C PRO A 150 -21.47 -3.38 -10.33
N HIS A 151 -22.34 -3.51 -9.32
CA HIS A 151 -22.01 -4.13 -8.02
C HIS A 151 -21.37 -5.52 -8.13
N ASP A 152 -21.76 -6.30 -9.13
CA ASP A 152 -21.28 -7.66 -9.41
C ASP A 152 -20.11 -7.70 -10.40
N GLY A 153 -19.77 -6.59 -11.07
CA GLY A 153 -18.76 -6.57 -12.12
C GLY A 153 -17.32 -6.81 -11.64
N LEU A 154 -17.05 -6.62 -10.34
CA LEU A 154 -15.78 -6.95 -9.70
C LEU A 154 -15.81 -8.29 -8.94
N VAL A 155 -16.96 -8.96 -8.88
CA VAL A 155 -17.11 -10.19 -8.10
C VAL A 155 -16.79 -11.38 -9.01
N SER A 156 -15.55 -11.87 -8.94
CA SER A 156 -15.17 -13.11 -9.62
C SER A 156 -15.85 -14.35 -9.03
N ASP A 157 -15.98 -15.41 -9.84
CA ASP A 157 -16.59 -16.67 -9.43
C ASP A 157 -15.79 -17.34 -8.31
N GLY A 158 -14.46 -17.32 -8.40
CA GLY A 158 -13.56 -17.81 -7.36
C GLY A 158 -13.75 -17.07 -6.03
N ALA A 159 -13.81 -15.73 -6.04
CA ALA A 159 -14.04 -14.93 -4.84
C ALA A 159 -15.41 -15.21 -4.22
N LYS A 160 -16.45 -15.34 -5.06
CA LYS A 160 -17.81 -15.65 -4.62
C LYS A 160 -17.91 -17.02 -3.95
N GLU A 161 -17.24 -18.03 -4.47
CA GLU A 161 -17.23 -19.36 -3.86
C GLU A 161 -16.46 -19.38 -2.54
N ARG A 162 -15.31 -18.69 -2.47
CA ARG A 162 -14.59 -18.50 -1.20
C ARG A 162 -15.49 -17.83 -0.17
N TRP A 163 -16.17 -16.74 -0.54
CA TRP A 163 -17.08 -16.04 0.36
C TRP A 163 -18.21 -16.93 0.86
N ARG A 164 -18.86 -17.72 -0.01
CA ARG A 164 -19.93 -18.65 0.42
C ARG A 164 -19.42 -19.68 1.44
N ARG A 165 -18.19 -20.17 1.27
CA ARG A 165 -17.57 -21.10 2.22
C ARG A 165 -17.36 -20.42 3.57
N TRP A 166 -16.67 -19.28 3.57
CA TRP A 166 -16.43 -18.50 4.78
C TRP A 166 -17.72 -18.10 5.50
N HIS A 167 -18.79 -17.82 4.76
CA HIS A 167 -20.08 -17.44 5.35
C HIS A 167 -20.68 -18.60 6.14
N ARG A 168 -20.67 -19.81 5.55
CA ARG A 168 -21.13 -21.03 6.25
C ARG A 168 -20.29 -21.32 7.49
N ASP A 169 -18.97 -21.18 7.37
CA ASP A 169 -18.05 -21.44 8.49
C ASP A 169 -18.26 -20.41 9.63
N LEU A 170 -18.50 -19.14 9.29
CA LEU A 170 -18.78 -18.07 10.26
C LEU A 170 -20.13 -18.29 10.97
N GLU A 171 -21.16 -18.73 10.24
CA GLU A 171 -22.46 -19.09 10.83
C GLU A 171 -22.31 -20.25 11.82
N ALA A 172 -21.57 -21.31 11.44
CA ALA A 172 -21.30 -22.45 12.31
C ALA A 172 -20.54 -22.03 13.58
N ALA A 173 -19.48 -21.24 13.44
CA ALA A 173 -18.70 -20.73 14.57
C ALA A 173 -19.52 -19.81 15.49
N GLY A 174 -20.40 -18.98 14.93
CA GLY A 174 -21.28 -18.11 15.70
C GLY A 174 -22.30 -18.87 16.55
N LEU A 175 -22.82 -19.99 16.04
CA LEU A 175 -23.67 -20.89 16.81
C LEU A 175 -22.90 -21.53 17.98
N GLU A 176 -21.68 -22.04 17.72
CA GLU A 176 -20.83 -22.60 18.78
C GLU A 176 -20.46 -21.58 19.86
N GLU A 177 -20.14 -20.34 19.48
CA GLU A 177 -19.81 -19.29 20.45
C GLU A 177 -21.01 -18.92 21.32
N LYS A 178 -22.22 -18.86 20.72
CA LYS A 178 -23.46 -18.59 21.43
C LYS A 178 -23.81 -19.69 22.44
N GLU A 179 -23.56 -20.95 22.09
CA GLU A 179 -23.72 -22.09 23.00
C GLU A 179 -22.70 -22.05 24.15
N ARG A 180 -21.44 -21.68 23.87
CA ARG A 180 -20.38 -21.62 24.89
C ARG A 180 -20.46 -20.41 25.82
N ARG A 181 -20.96 -19.26 25.35
CA ARG A 181 -20.92 -17.97 26.08
C ARG A 181 -22.22 -17.15 25.94
N PRO A 182 -23.38 -17.67 26.38
CA PRO A 182 -24.66 -16.98 26.21
C PRO A 182 -24.71 -15.59 26.86
N ALA A 183 -24.06 -15.42 28.01
CA ALA A 183 -24.02 -14.14 28.75
C ALA A 183 -23.27 -13.01 28.01
N ARG A 184 -22.33 -13.33 27.10
CA ARG A 184 -21.61 -12.30 26.31
C ARG A 184 -22.57 -11.60 25.34
N PHE A 185 -23.44 -12.36 24.69
CA PHE A 185 -24.40 -11.84 23.71
C PHE A 185 -25.50 -10.99 24.35
N GLU A 186 -25.93 -11.32 25.58
CA GLU A 186 -26.86 -10.48 26.34
C GLU A 186 -26.22 -9.15 26.74
N ASN A 187 -24.97 -9.18 27.23
CA ASN A 187 -24.21 -7.97 27.55
C ASN A 187 -23.93 -7.11 26.31
N ASP A 188 -23.62 -7.70 25.16
CA ASP A 188 -23.39 -6.94 23.92
C ASP A 188 -24.69 -6.28 23.42
N ARG A 189 -25.84 -6.94 23.55
CA ARG A 189 -27.15 -6.32 23.24
C ARG A 189 -27.47 -5.16 24.18
N ALA A 190 -27.22 -5.33 25.48
CA ALA A 190 -27.40 -4.26 26.46
C ALA A 190 -26.45 -3.08 26.17
N ASN A 191 -25.17 -3.36 25.95
CA ASN A 191 -24.17 -2.34 25.61
C ASN A 191 -24.47 -1.64 24.29
N ALA A 192 -24.95 -2.35 23.26
CA ALA A 192 -25.39 -1.76 22.01
C ALA A 192 -26.59 -0.82 22.21
N PHE A 193 -27.50 -1.15 23.13
CA PHE A 193 -28.61 -0.28 23.50
C PHE A 193 -28.11 1.00 24.19
N PHE A 194 -27.13 0.91 25.08
CA PHE A 194 -26.54 2.08 25.74
C PHE A 194 -25.67 2.96 24.81
N ARG A 195 -25.03 2.37 23.79
CA ARG A 195 -24.21 3.10 22.80
C ARG A 195 -25.04 3.84 21.76
N ARG A 196 -26.34 3.52 21.61
CA ARG A 196 -27.25 4.27 20.75
C ARG A 196 -27.70 5.52 21.51
N PRO A 197 -27.34 6.74 21.08
CA PRO A 197 -28.00 7.91 21.62
C PRO A 197 -29.51 7.75 21.41
N ALA A 198 -30.32 8.06 22.42
CA ALA A 198 -31.78 7.99 22.36
C ALA A 198 -32.38 8.93 21.29
N TYR A 199 -31.54 9.73 20.63
CA TYR A 199 -31.88 10.78 19.69
C TYR A 199 -30.90 10.75 18.51
N ASN A 200 -31.42 10.69 17.28
CA ASN A 200 -30.62 10.77 16.06
C ASN A 200 -30.61 12.22 15.54
N PRO A 201 -29.49 12.96 15.61
CA PRO A 201 -29.41 14.35 15.13
C PRO A 201 -29.72 14.49 13.63
N ALA A 202 -29.53 13.43 12.84
CA ALA A 202 -29.82 13.44 11.40
C ALA A 202 -31.31 13.60 11.08
N GLN A 203 -32.21 13.32 12.03
CA GLN A 203 -33.65 13.53 11.85
C GLN A 203 -34.06 15.01 11.95
N GLN A 204 -33.22 15.91 12.51
CA GLN A 204 -33.48 17.36 12.49
C GLN A 204 -33.10 18.04 11.17
N LEU A 205 -32.17 17.44 10.40
CA LEU A 205 -31.74 17.99 9.11
C LEU A 205 -32.72 17.70 7.97
N ALA A 206 -33.72 16.83 8.21
CA ALA A 206 -34.81 16.58 7.29
C ALA A 206 -36.08 17.33 7.75
N THR A 207 -36.05 18.67 7.72
CA THR A 207 -37.30 19.44 7.73
C THR A 207 -37.68 19.79 6.29
N PRO A 208 -38.93 19.55 5.86
CA PRO A 208 -39.39 19.96 4.55
C PRO A 208 -39.59 21.48 4.53
N SER A 209 -38.92 22.15 3.61
CA SER A 209 -39.16 23.55 3.28
C SER A 209 -40.60 23.71 2.74
N SER A 210 -41.44 24.44 3.48
CA SER A 210 -42.71 24.96 2.97
C SER A 210 -42.84 26.44 3.32
N ALA A 211 -43.42 27.18 2.39
CA ALA A 211 -43.19 28.59 2.11
C ALA A 211 -43.93 29.60 3.01
N GLY A 212 -43.44 30.85 3.03
CA GLY A 212 -44.16 32.03 3.52
C GLY A 212 -43.43 33.34 3.21
N ASN A 213 -44.15 34.29 2.60
CA ASN A 213 -43.70 35.52 1.91
C ASN A 213 -42.98 36.62 2.74
N SER A 214 -42.20 37.43 1.99
CA SER A 214 -41.46 38.71 2.20
C SER A 214 -42.27 39.90 2.82
N PRO A 215 -41.75 41.17 3.03
CA PRO A 215 -40.56 41.80 2.41
C PRO A 215 -39.74 42.91 3.14
N ARG A 216 -38.64 43.30 2.47
CA ARG A 216 -37.93 44.62 2.38
C ARG A 216 -37.01 45.11 3.53
N GLY A 217 -35.81 45.54 3.12
CA GLY A 217 -34.89 46.41 3.86
C GLY A 217 -33.51 46.51 3.20
N ASP A 218 -33.33 47.51 2.34
CA ASP A 218 -32.07 47.92 1.71
C ASP A 218 -30.99 48.31 2.74
N HIS A 219 -29.70 48.09 2.41
CA HIS A 219 -28.61 49.10 2.46
C HIS A 219 -27.20 48.47 2.36
N ARG A 220 -26.49 48.83 1.29
CA ARG A 220 -25.02 49.03 1.22
C ARG A 220 -24.80 50.56 1.09
N PRO A 221 -23.67 51.14 1.54
CA PRO A 221 -22.49 51.26 0.67
C PRO A 221 -21.08 51.33 1.34
N SER A 222 -20.08 50.86 0.57
CA SER A 222 -18.79 51.49 0.16
C SER A 222 -17.65 51.95 1.12
N GLY A 223 -16.41 51.72 0.62
CA GLY A 223 -15.16 52.51 0.81
C GLY A 223 -14.37 52.19 2.09
N ASP A 224 -13.03 52.20 2.18
CA ASP A 224 -11.93 52.70 1.35
C ASP A 224 -10.62 52.11 1.93
N SER A 225 -9.67 51.65 1.11
CA SER A 225 -8.36 52.29 0.83
C SER A 225 -7.15 51.74 1.61
N CYS A 226 -6.11 51.49 0.82
CA CYS A 226 -4.70 51.22 1.07
C CYS A 226 -4.00 52.10 2.12
N ASP A 227 -2.95 51.56 2.75
CA ASP A 227 -1.62 52.19 2.68
C ASP A 227 -0.47 51.20 2.97
N SER A 228 0.69 51.55 2.44
CA SER A 228 1.93 50.79 2.28
C SER A 228 3.00 51.27 3.28
N THR A 229 4.24 50.82 3.09
CA THR A 229 5.54 51.17 3.74
C THR A 229 5.96 50.20 4.84
N GLY A 230 7.21 49.71 4.92
CA GLY A 230 8.42 49.96 4.14
C GLY A 230 9.53 49.02 4.62
N ASP A 231 10.57 48.92 3.79
CA ASP A 231 11.72 48.01 3.81
C ASP A 231 12.61 48.03 5.07
N GLN A 232 13.39 46.96 5.29
CA GLN A 232 14.86 47.05 5.37
C GLN A 232 15.56 45.68 5.35
N GLU A 233 16.54 45.57 4.44
CA GLU A 233 17.55 44.52 4.28
C GLU A 233 18.63 44.57 5.38
N ALA A 234 19.24 43.43 5.71
CA ALA A 234 20.67 43.32 6.04
C ALA A 234 21.16 41.84 6.13
N GLU A 235 22.11 41.50 5.27
CA GLU A 235 23.19 40.49 5.40
C GLU A 235 24.53 41.30 5.44
N PRO A 236 25.78 40.78 5.65
CA PRO A 236 26.27 39.41 5.44
C PRO A 236 27.43 38.89 6.36
N LEU A 237 27.90 37.64 6.15
CA LEU A 237 29.30 37.22 5.82
C LEU A 237 29.86 35.91 6.45
N ALA A 238 30.31 35.03 5.55
CA ALA A 238 31.64 34.35 5.47
C ALA A 238 31.98 33.00 6.18
N ASN A 239 32.05 31.95 5.34
CA ASN A 239 33.22 31.13 4.95
C ASN A 239 33.99 30.24 5.97
N LEU A 240 34.16 28.94 5.65
CA LEU A 240 35.45 28.21 5.62
C LEU A 240 35.32 26.73 5.16
N SER A 241 36.29 26.33 4.34
CA SER A 241 36.46 25.08 3.56
C SER A 241 37.19 23.94 4.28
N SER A 242 36.99 22.68 3.86
CA SER A 242 38.10 21.73 3.55
C SER A 242 37.61 20.36 3.01
N GLN A 243 38.45 19.73 2.19
CA GLN A 243 38.40 18.40 1.53
C GLN A 243 39.84 17.79 1.65
N PRO A 244 40.19 16.59 1.15
CA PRO A 244 39.47 15.32 0.92
C PRO A 244 40.33 14.07 1.33
N SER A 245 39.87 12.83 1.11
CA SER A 245 40.72 11.74 0.56
C SER A 245 39.97 10.46 0.18
N GLU A 246 40.40 9.87 -0.92
CA GLU A 246 39.90 8.67 -1.62
C GLU A 246 40.46 7.36 -1.05
N SER A 247 39.76 6.24 -1.28
CA SER A 247 40.42 4.95 -1.62
C SER A 247 39.40 3.89 -2.06
N SER A 248 39.43 3.58 -3.35
CA SER A 248 38.78 2.47 -4.04
C SER A 248 39.30 1.08 -3.63
N ARG A 249 38.44 0.04 -3.61
CA ARG A 249 38.78 -1.34 -4.00
C ARG A 249 37.52 -2.22 -4.16
N VAL A 250 37.44 -2.87 -5.32
CA VAL A 250 36.39 -3.80 -5.75
C VAL A 250 36.92 -5.23 -5.56
N TYR A 251 36.14 -6.13 -4.96
CA TYR A 251 36.33 -7.58 -5.11
C TYR A 251 34.98 -8.29 -5.30
N GLY A 252 34.98 -9.25 -6.22
CA GLY A 252 33.80 -9.92 -6.78
C GLY A 252 33.17 -10.97 -5.86
N ALA A 253 31.90 -11.24 -6.14
CA ALA A 253 31.08 -12.26 -5.49
C ALA A 253 31.40 -13.66 -6.04
N THR A 254 31.51 -14.63 -5.12
CA THR A 254 31.54 -16.06 -5.41
C THR A 254 30.32 -16.68 -4.76
N TYR A 255 29.53 -17.41 -5.56
CA TYR A 255 28.37 -18.19 -5.15
C TYR A 255 28.80 -19.36 -4.24
N LEU A 256 28.07 -19.60 -3.16
CA LEU A 256 28.12 -20.84 -2.38
C LEU A 256 26.71 -21.39 -2.18
N GLU A 257 26.44 -22.53 -2.81
CA GLU A 257 25.31 -23.41 -2.53
C GLU A 257 25.43 -24.03 -1.14
N GLY A 258 24.31 -24.10 -0.42
CA GLY A 258 24.19 -24.83 0.86
C GLY A 258 23.16 -25.95 0.78
N THR A 259 23.64 -27.18 0.85
CA THR A 259 22.92 -28.45 0.99
C THR A 259 22.27 -28.66 2.38
N PRO A 260 21.34 -29.65 2.53
CA PRO A 260 20.28 -29.64 3.54
C PRO A 260 20.65 -30.34 4.85
N SER A 261 20.02 -29.93 5.96
CA SER A 261 20.24 -30.49 7.30
C SER A 261 18.94 -30.98 7.94
N GLN A 262 19.13 -32.05 8.72
CA GLN A 262 18.22 -33.10 9.18
C GLN A 262 17.21 -32.71 10.29
N GLU A 263 16.15 -33.52 10.37
CA GLU A 263 15.17 -33.61 11.47
C GLU A 263 15.80 -33.85 12.85
N PRO A 264 15.10 -33.45 13.93
CA PRO A 264 15.21 -34.15 15.20
C PRO A 264 13.89 -34.70 15.74
N THR A 265 14.08 -35.77 16.49
CA THR A 265 13.15 -36.75 17.04
C THR A 265 12.32 -36.29 18.24
N SER A 266 11.21 -37.00 18.43
CA SER A 266 10.17 -36.94 19.47
C SER A 266 10.59 -36.76 20.95
N SER A 267 9.82 -35.96 21.69
CA SER A 267 9.38 -36.30 23.06
C SER A 267 8.02 -35.64 23.43
N THR A 268 7.18 -36.47 24.04
CA THR A 268 5.83 -36.30 24.64
C THR A 268 5.75 -35.24 25.75
N ALA A 269 4.65 -34.60 26.16
CA ALA A 269 3.20 -34.63 25.90
C ALA A 269 2.56 -33.36 26.52
N ALA A 270 1.42 -32.89 25.97
CA ALA A 270 0.18 -32.49 26.69
C ALA A 270 -0.68 -31.48 25.89
N GLY A 271 -1.73 -32.00 25.25
CA GLY A 271 -3.05 -31.37 25.08
C GLY A 271 -3.15 -29.99 24.42
N ALA A 272 -3.08 -29.94 23.09
CA ALA A 272 -3.68 -28.84 22.30
C ALA A 272 -4.28 -29.37 20.99
N SER A 273 -5.57 -29.07 20.81
CA SER A 273 -6.41 -29.10 19.60
C SER A 273 -6.02 -30.04 18.45
N ALA A 274 -6.84 -31.08 18.22
CA ALA A 274 -6.95 -31.70 16.91
C ALA A 274 -7.60 -30.69 15.94
N SER A 275 -6.78 -29.93 15.22
CA SER A 275 -7.22 -29.22 14.03
C SER A 275 -7.52 -30.26 12.94
N LEU A 276 -8.74 -30.21 12.43
CA LEU A 276 -9.17 -30.98 11.27
C LEU A 276 -8.22 -30.68 10.11
N ASN A 277 -7.50 -31.70 9.64
CA ASN A 277 -6.77 -31.70 8.36
C ASN A 277 -7.72 -31.28 7.23
N HIS A 278 -7.76 -29.99 6.93
CA HIS A 278 -8.35 -29.45 5.71
C HIS A 278 -7.29 -29.58 4.61
N GLY A 279 -7.64 -30.25 3.51
CA GLY A 279 -6.79 -30.31 2.33
C GLY A 279 -6.32 -28.91 1.94
N ALA A 280 -5.03 -28.80 1.58
CA ALA A 280 -4.30 -27.57 1.28
C ALA A 280 -5.10 -26.62 0.37
N THR A 281 -5.81 -25.67 0.98
CA THR A 281 -6.59 -24.64 0.28
C THR A 281 -5.86 -23.32 0.41
N ASP A 282 -5.88 -22.51 -0.65
CA ASP A 282 -5.17 -21.23 -0.67
C ASP A 282 -5.66 -20.32 0.45
N GLN A 283 -4.72 -19.79 1.23
CA GLN A 283 -4.98 -18.72 2.20
C GLN A 283 -4.65 -17.38 1.54
N ILE A 284 -5.62 -16.87 0.76
CA ILE A 284 -5.44 -15.66 -0.05
C ILE A 284 -5.69 -14.43 0.82
N SER A 285 -4.62 -13.91 1.44
CA SER A 285 -4.58 -12.61 2.15
C SER A 285 -3.81 -11.54 1.37
N ASP A 286 -3.68 -11.75 0.07
CA ASP A 286 -2.61 -11.16 -0.73
C ASP A 286 -2.83 -9.70 -1.11
N THR A 287 -1.76 -8.91 -1.01
CA THR A 287 -1.63 -7.59 -1.61
C THR A 287 -0.74 -7.73 -2.83
N VAL A 288 -1.10 -7.10 -3.93
CA VAL A 288 -0.22 -7.03 -5.10
C VAL A 288 0.56 -5.74 -5.07
N GLY A 289 1.76 -5.74 -5.64
CA GLY A 289 2.62 -4.57 -5.60
C GLY A 289 3.70 -4.57 -6.65
N ALA A 290 4.19 -3.37 -6.95
CA ALA A 290 5.26 -3.17 -7.91
C ALA A 290 6.18 -2.02 -7.49
N ILE A 291 7.47 -2.16 -7.81
CA ILE A 291 8.50 -1.14 -7.65
C ILE A 291 9.26 -1.01 -8.96
N ALA A 292 9.40 0.19 -9.48
CA ALA A 292 10.06 0.44 -10.76
C ALA A 292 11.13 1.52 -10.65
N VAL A 293 12.18 1.39 -11.47
CA VAL A 293 13.17 2.45 -11.73
C VAL A 293 13.23 2.71 -13.23
N ASP A 294 13.02 3.96 -13.62
CA ASP A 294 13.06 4.39 -15.02
C ASP A 294 14.46 4.72 -15.53
N CYS A 295 14.56 5.01 -16.83
CA CYS A 295 15.83 5.34 -17.48
C CYS A 295 16.42 6.69 -17.05
N TYR A 296 15.71 7.46 -16.24
CA TYR A 296 16.20 8.69 -15.63
C TYR A 296 16.69 8.47 -14.19
N GLY A 297 16.57 7.24 -13.67
CA GLY A 297 16.92 6.89 -12.30
C GLY A 297 15.85 7.27 -11.28
N HIS A 298 14.63 7.60 -11.71
CA HIS A 298 13.54 7.85 -10.78
C HIS A 298 12.91 6.54 -10.35
N ILE A 299 12.70 6.37 -9.04
CA ILE A 299 11.96 5.24 -8.48
C ILE A 299 10.46 5.57 -8.35
N ALA A 300 9.61 4.55 -8.41
CA ALA A 300 8.22 4.64 -7.99
C ALA A 300 7.80 3.31 -7.39
N ALA A 301 6.79 3.34 -6.53
CA ALA A 301 6.20 2.13 -5.96
C ALA A 301 4.69 2.26 -5.82
N GLY A 302 4.00 1.13 -5.84
CA GLY A 302 2.57 1.08 -5.63
C GLY A 302 2.12 -0.28 -5.12
N SER A 303 0.91 -0.29 -4.55
CA SER A 303 0.23 -1.52 -4.12
C SER A 303 -1.27 -1.42 -4.30
N SER A 304 -1.93 -2.58 -4.39
CA SER A 304 -3.37 -2.71 -4.45
C SER A 304 -3.83 -3.98 -3.72
N SER A 305 -4.99 -3.92 -3.05
CA SER A 305 -5.57 -5.07 -2.36
C SER A 305 -7.09 -4.97 -2.21
N GLY A 306 -7.78 -6.12 -2.28
CA GLY A 306 -9.16 -6.29 -1.85
C GLY A 306 -9.31 -6.40 -0.32
N GLY A 307 -8.20 -6.55 0.41
CA GLY A 307 -8.19 -6.73 1.86
C GLY A 307 -8.52 -8.17 2.29
N ILE A 308 -8.80 -8.33 3.59
CA ILE A 308 -9.12 -9.63 4.18
C ILE A 308 -10.56 -10.06 3.83
N GLY A 309 -10.76 -11.37 3.66
CA GLY A 309 -12.09 -11.94 3.49
C GLY A 309 -13.00 -11.64 4.68
N MET A 310 -14.29 -11.43 4.40
CA MET A 310 -15.31 -11.12 5.42
C MET A 310 -15.06 -9.84 6.21
N LYS A 311 -14.22 -8.92 5.69
CA LYS A 311 -14.02 -7.62 6.33
C LYS A 311 -15.34 -6.86 6.43
N HIS A 312 -15.47 -6.06 7.49
CA HIS A 312 -16.54 -5.08 7.58
C HIS A 312 -16.38 -4.04 6.46
N ARG A 313 -17.49 -3.58 5.87
CA ARG A 313 -17.45 -2.50 4.87
C ARG A 313 -16.81 -1.24 5.45
N GLY A 314 -15.99 -0.57 4.66
CA GLY A 314 -15.19 0.57 5.10
C GLY A 314 -13.91 0.20 5.84
N ARG A 315 -13.55 -1.08 6.00
CA ARG A 315 -12.23 -1.46 6.50
C ARG A 315 -11.18 -1.14 5.45
N ILE A 316 -10.24 -0.28 5.84
CA ILE A 316 -9.08 0.12 5.04
C ILE A 316 -7.84 -0.65 5.52
N GLY A 317 -7.12 -1.26 4.58
CA GLY A 317 -5.86 -1.96 4.83
C GLY A 317 -4.61 -1.15 4.45
N PRO A 318 -3.41 -1.72 4.65
CA PRO A 318 -2.14 -1.06 4.36
C PRO A 318 -1.99 -0.52 2.94
N ALA A 319 -2.58 -1.17 1.94
CA ALA A 319 -2.45 -0.77 0.54
C ALA A 319 -2.97 0.64 0.25
N ALA A 320 -3.85 1.20 1.10
CA ALA A 320 -4.31 2.60 1.02
C ALA A 320 -3.47 3.57 1.87
N LEU A 321 -2.62 3.04 2.76
CA LEU A 321 -1.92 3.82 3.77
C LEU A 321 -0.49 4.12 3.30
N VAL A 322 -0.29 5.34 2.82
CA VAL A 322 1.01 5.87 2.39
C VAL A 322 2.03 5.76 3.54
N GLY A 323 3.19 5.18 3.27
CA GLY A 323 4.25 4.89 4.25
C GLY A 323 4.05 3.58 5.01
N ILE A 324 2.86 2.99 4.99
CA ILE A 324 2.56 1.76 5.72
C ILE A 324 2.59 0.55 4.77
N GLY A 325 1.77 0.58 3.71
CA GLY A 325 1.74 -0.49 2.71
C GLY A 325 2.77 -0.29 1.59
N THR A 326 3.10 0.97 1.30
CA THR A 326 4.05 1.37 0.27
C THR A 326 4.81 2.59 0.76
N ALA A 327 6.12 2.60 0.62
CA ALA A 327 6.96 3.74 0.98
C ALA A 327 8.02 4.01 -0.08
N VAL A 328 8.39 5.27 -0.22
CA VAL A 328 9.53 5.73 -1.03
C VAL A 328 10.31 6.73 -0.18
N VAL A 329 11.61 6.52 -0.02
CA VAL A 329 12.56 7.47 0.53
C VAL A 329 13.08 8.31 -0.64
N PRO A 330 12.70 9.59 -0.75
CA PRO A 330 13.14 10.46 -1.83
C PRO A 330 14.65 10.70 -1.79
N PRO A 331 15.31 10.93 -2.94
CA PRO A 331 16.72 11.27 -2.96
C PRO A 331 16.96 12.66 -2.35
N ASP A 332 17.99 12.77 -1.51
CA ASP A 332 18.44 14.05 -0.97
C ASP A 332 19.15 14.86 -2.08
N PRO A 333 18.80 16.13 -2.31
CA PRO A 333 19.50 16.99 -3.27
C PRO A 333 21.01 17.14 -3.00
N GLY A 334 21.43 17.00 -1.74
CA GLY A 334 22.82 17.02 -1.30
C GLY A 334 23.55 15.68 -1.42
N ASP A 335 22.83 14.58 -1.63
CA ASP A 335 23.44 13.28 -1.87
C ASP A 335 24.01 13.21 -3.32
N PRO A 336 25.34 13.13 -3.52
CA PRO A 336 25.94 13.04 -4.85
C PRO A 336 25.46 11.79 -5.61
N ASP A 337 25.08 10.76 -4.87
CA ASP A 337 24.70 9.47 -5.38
C ASP A 337 23.18 9.38 -5.66
N LYS A 338 22.40 10.35 -5.16
CA LYS A 338 20.93 10.43 -5.31
C LYS A 338 20.23 9.12 -4.94
N THR A 339 20.66 8.53 -3.83
CA THR A 339 20.13 7.28 -3.32
C THR A 339 18.64 7.43 -3.04
N SER A 340 17.85 6.44 -3.44
CA SER A 340 16.43 6.38 -3.17
C SER A 340 16.05 4.92 -2.95
N VAL A 341 15.16 4.67 -2.01
CA VAL A 341 14.70 3.31 -1.67
C VAL A 341 13.19 3.30 -1.69
N ALA A 342 12.60 2.26 -2.27
CA ALA A 342 11.18 2.03 -2.16
C ALA A 342 10.91 0.66 -1.58
N SER A 343 9.76 0.51 -0.91
CA SER A 343 9.31 -0.76 -0.33
C SER A 343 7.80 -0.92 -0.49
N VAL A 344 7.37 -2.18 -0.64
CA VAL A 344 5.97 -2.59 -0.69
C VAL A 344 5.77 -3.82 0.18
N THR A 345 4.71 -3.83 0.98
CA THR A 345 4.39 -4.91 1.92
C THR A 345 3.18 -5.73 1.49
N SER A 346 3.17 -7.01 1.84
CA SER A 346 1.97 -7.85 1.84
C SER A 346 1.94 -8.75 3.08
N GLY A 347 0.75 -9.04 3.59
CA GLY A 347 0.55 -9.88 4.78
C GLY A 347 -0.58 -9.38 5.66
N THR A 348 -0.51 -9.68 6.96
CA THR A 348 -1.55 -9.27 7.92
C THR A 348 -1.59 -7.75 8.08
N GLY A 349 -2.67 -7.14 7.58
CA GLY A 349 -2.75 -5.69 7.45
C GLY A 349 -2.62 -4.91 8.75
N GLU A 350 -3.24 -5.38 9.83
CA GLU A 350 -3.22 -4.73 11.14
C GLU A 350 -1.81 -4.74 11.77
N HIS A 351 -1.02 -5.78 11.49
CA HIS A 351 0.38 -5.88 11.93
C HIS A 351 1.26 -4.91 11.13
N ILE A 352 1.11 -4.90 9.81
CA ILE A 352 1.81 -3.97 8.91
C ILE A 352 1.53 -2.51 9.33
N ALA A 353 0.28 -2.19 9.64
CA ALA A 353 -0.12 -0.85 10.06
C ALA A 353 0.51 -0.41 11.39
N THR A 354 0.52 -1.30 12.39
CA THR A 354 1.04 -0.97 13.72
C THR A 354 2.56 -0.79 13.73
N THR A 355 3.26 -1.46 12.80
CA THR A 355 4.72 -1.48 12.72
C THR A 355 5.30 -0.55 11.64
N LEU A 356 4.43 0.18 10.92
CA LEU A 356 4.80 1.07 9.81
C LEU A 356 5.71 0.36 8.79
N ALA A 357 5.32 -0.86 8.41
CA ALA A 357 6.30 -1.83 7.91
C ALA A 357 7.08 -1.36 6.67
N ALA A 358 6.39 -0.79 5.68
CA ALA A 358 7.05 -0.29 4.48
C ALA A 358 8.05 0.84 4.81
N HIS A 359 7.64 1.84 5.58
CA HIS A 359 8.51 2.96 5.95
C HIS A 359 9.74 2.50 6.75
N THR A 360 9.54 1.64 7.76
CA THR A 360 10.64 1.07 8.55
C THR A 360 11.63 0.33 7.66
N CYS A 361 11.14 -0.56 6.78
CA CYS A 361 12.01 -1.30 5.87
C CYS A 361 12.78 -0.38 4.91
N ALA A 362 12.10 0.60 4.29
CA ALA A 362 12.75 1.51 3.36
C ALA A 362 13.85 2.34 4.05
N HIS A 363 13.61 2.81 5.26
CA HIS A 363 14.63 3.54 6.04
C HIS A 363 15.80 2.67 6.48
N ARG A 364 15.53 1.43 6.93
CA ARG A 364 16.58 0.47 7.33
C ARG A 364 17.54 0.18 6.19
N VAL A 365 16.98 -0.07 5.00
CA VAL A 365 17.78 -0.27 3.80
C VAL A 365 18.50 1.01 3.40
N PHE A 366 17.82 2.15 3.41
CA PHE A 366 18.41 3.43 3.00
C PHE A 366 19.63 3.82 3.84
N TYR A 367 19.56 3.63 5.15
CA TYR A 367 20.69 3.90 6.05
C TYR A 367 21.65 2.72 6.21
N GLY A 368 21.30 1.54 5.68
CA GLY A 368 22.09 0.32 5.89
C GLY A 368 22.17 -0.04 7.38
N GLU A 369 21.06 0.00 8.10
CA GLU A 369 21.04 -0.20 9.56
C GLU A 369 20.15 -1.36 9.97
N ARG A 370 20.56 -2.11 11.01
CA ARG A 370 19.68 -3.03 11.73
C ARG A 370 19.57 -2.69 13.20
N LYS A 371 18.42 -3.03 13.80
CA LYS A 371 18.17 -2.89 15.22
C LYS A 371 18.84 -4.02 16.00
N VAL A 372 19.57 -3.67 17.06
CA VAL A 372 20.20 -4.62 17.99
C VAL A 372 19.32 -4.77 19.24
N GLY A 373 19.50 -5.86 20.00
CA GLY A 373 18.64 -6.21 21.13
C GLY A 373 18.57 -5.19 22.28
N ASP A 374 19.53 -4.27 22.36
CA ASP A 374 19.54 -3.15 23.32
C ASP A 374 18.76 -1.92 22.82
N GLY A 375 18.22 -1.97 21.60
CA GLY A 375 17.47 -0.90 20.96
C GLY A 375 18.32 0.07 20.14
N THR A 376 19.64 -0.11 20.08
CA THR A 376 20.54 0.69 19.23
C THR A 376 20.57 0.19 17.78
N PHE A 377 21.23 0.95 16.90
CA PHE A 377 21.40 0.61 15.49
C PHE A 377 22.86 0.37 15.16
N GLU A 378 23.10 -0.63 14.33
CA GLU A 378 24.42 -0.90 13.77
C GLU A 378 24.35 -0.95 12.24
N GLU A 379 25.44 -0.52 11.61
CA GLU A 379 25.60 -0.48 10.16
C GLU A 379 25.82 -1.89 9.60
N VAL A 380 25.06 -2.24 8.57
CA VAL A 380 25.00 -3.56 7.93
C VAL A 380 24.74 -3.42 6.44
N THR A 381 24.86 -4.53 5.72
CA THR A 381 24.49 -4.57 4.29
C THR A 381 22.98 -4.42 4.08
N GLU A 382 22.55 -4.00 2.88
CA GLU A 382 21.12 -3.88 2.52
C GLU A 382 20.33 -5.18 2.76
N ASP A 383 20.91 -6.33 2.38
CA ASP A 383 20.30 -7.65 2.57
C ASP A 383 20.14 -7.99 4.06
N GLU A 384 21.14 -7.67 4.87
CA GLU A 384 21.09 -7.88 6.32
C GLU A 384 20.11 -6.93 7.00
N ALA A 385 20.05 -5.66 6.58
CA ALA A 385 19.08 -4.69 7.06
C ALA A 385 17.66 -5.20 6.79
N MET A 386 17.39 -5.68 5.57
CA MET A 386 16.07 -6.18 5.22
C MET A 386 15.71 -7.46 5.98
N ARG A 387 16.60 -8.46 6.03
CA ARG A 387 16.38 -9.68 6.82
C ARG A 387 16.15 -9.36 8.29
N ALA A 388 16.97 -8.50 8.88
CA ALA A 388 16.81 -8.10 10.27
C ALA A 388 15.49 -7.36 10.50
N THR A 389 15.04 -6.53 9.56
CA THR A 389 13.73 -5.88 9.66
C THR A 389 12.61 -6.93 9.66
N ILE A 390 12.66 -7.94 8.77
CA ILE A 390 11.69 -9.04 8.74
C ILE A 390 11.73 -9.85 10.04
N ASP A 391 12.90 -10.35 10.42
CA ASP A 391 13.04 -11.30 11.52
C ASP A 391 12.89 -10.65 12.90
N THR A 392 13.43 -9.45 13.07
CA THR A 392 13.57 -8.79 14.39
C THR A 392 12.49 -7.74 14.61
N ASP A 393 12.22 -6.88 13.62
CA ASP A 393 11.25 -5.79 13.78
C ASP A 393 9.80 -6.27 13.58
N PHE A 394 9.57 -7.33 12.78
CA PHE A 394 8.22 -7.86 12.51
C PHE A 394 7.94 -9.26 13.07
N MET A 395 8.78 -10.28 12.80
CA MET A 395 8.51 -11.68 13.20
C MET A 395 8.83 -11.97 14.67
N GLY A 396 9.77 -11.24 15.28
CA GLY A 396 10.21 -11.45 16.66
C GLY A 396 9.10 -11.34 17.71
N ASN A 397 7.93 -10.81 17.34
CA ASN A 397 6.80 -10.63 18.24
C ASN A 397 5.59 -11.53 17.96
N LEU A 398 5.43 -12.17 16.79
CA LEU A 398 4.27 -13.04 16.46
C LEU A 398 4.48 -13.96 15.23
N HIS A 399 3.83 -15.12 15.23
CA HIS A 399 3.79 -16.12 14.14
C HIS A 399 2.81 -15.75 13.00
N SER A 400 3.00 -14.63 12.29
CA SER A 400 2.15 -14.28 11.12
C SER A 400 2.98 -14.11 9.85
N PRO A 401 2.57 -14.62 8.68
CA PRO A 401 3.32 -14.44 7.44
C PRO A 401 3.35 -12.96 7.02
N LEU A 402 4.56 -12.45 6.74
CA LEU A 402 4.80 -11.15 6.15
C LEU A 402 5.72 -11.34 4.95
N PHE A 403 5.38 -10.70 3.84
CA PHE A 403 6.26 -10.53 2.70
C PHE A 403 6.55 -9.04 2.54
N MET A 404 7.81 -8.74 2.33
CA MET A 404 8.29 -7.38 2.10
C MET A 404 9.16 -7.42 0.86
N SER A 405 8.95 -6.46 -0.03
CA SER A 405 9.84 -6.23 -1.16
C SER A 405 10.37 -4.81 -1.12
N TYR A 406 11.58 -4.64 -1.59
CA TYR A 406 12.24 -3.35 -1.66
C TYR A 406 13.03 -3.21 -2.96
N MET A 407 13.40 -1.99 -3.29
CA MET A 407 14.36 -1.73 -4.35
C MET A 407 15.13 -0.45 -4.00
N ALA A 408 16.45 -0.50 -4.09
CA ALA A 408 17.31 0.66 -3.93
C ALA A 408 17.86 1.10 -5.29
N ALA A 409 17.78 2.40 -5.56
CA ALA A 409 18.30 3.06 -6.75
C ALA A 409 19.30 4.12 -6.34
N ASN A 410 20.50 4.08 -6.92
CA ASN A 410 21.54 5.09 -6.78
C ASN A 410 22.13 5.34 -8.19
N SER A 411 22.66 6.54 -8.43
CA SER A 411 23.43 6.91 -9.63
C SER A 411 24.50 5.89 -10.05
N ARG A 412 24.99 5.05 -9.13
CA ARG A 412 26.03 4.05 -9.38
C ARG A 412 25.57 2.58 -9.38
N ARG A 413 24.39 2.25 -8.83
CA ARG A 413 23.87 0.86 -8.72
C ARG A 413 22.34 0.81 -8.62
N GLN A 414 21.75 -0.20 -9.25
CA GLN A 414 20.39 -0.67 -8.95
C GLN A 414 20.54 -2.07 -8.36
N THR A 415 20.13 -2.27 -7.11
CA THR A 415 20.10 -3.60 -6.50
C THR A 415 18.76 -4.26 -6.85
N THR A 416 18.81 -5.49 -7.37
CA THR A 416 17.64 -6.34 -7.55
C THR A 416 17.26 -6.96 -6.21
N PRO A 417 15.97 -6.98 -5.83
CA PRO A 417 15.53 -7.61 -4.57
C PRO A 417 15.81 -9.10 -4.50
N VAL A 418 15.91 -9.60 -3.26
CA VAL A 418 15.89 -11.03 -2.88
C VAL A 418 14.46 -11.52 -2.74
#